data_AF-A0A8T7ECC3-F1
#
_entry.id   AF-A0A8T7ECC3-F1
#
_cell.length_a   1.000
_cell.length_b   1.000
_cell.length_c   1.000
_cell.angle_alpha   90.00
_cell.angle_beta   90.00
_cell.angle_gamma   90.00
#
_symmetry.space_group_name_H-M   'P 1'
#
loop_
_entity.id
_entity.type
_entity.pdbx_description
1 polymer ?
#
loop_
_entity_poly.entity_id
_entity_poly.type
_entity_poly.pdbx_seq_one_letter_code
_entity_poly.pdbx_strand_id
1 'polypeptide(L)'
;MNTQKTESPPPTFVHPIEAEFAQILDYYGIEWEYEPHTFALAWDANGNVTEAFSPDFYLPQQELYVELTTMRPKLITNKNRKLRRLRELYPHINIKLFKRSDLRDMMLKYGVDEHAVTLVGTDAQKNGS
;
A
#
# COMPACT_ATOMS: atom_id res chain seq x y z
N MET A 1 -10.36 -28.55 -6.16
CA MET A 1 -8.92 -28.24 -6.18
C MET A 1 -8.65 -27.43 -4.93
N ASN A 2 -7.92 -28.01 -3.98
CA ASN A 2 -7.62 -27.42 -2.68
C ASN A 2 -6.59 -26.29 -2.84
N THR A 3 -6.95 -25.07 -2.45
CA THR A 3 -5.95 -24.05 -2.14
C THR A 3 -5.86 -23.98 -0.62
N GLN A 4 -4.80 -24.55 -0.06
CA GLN A 4 -4.43 -24.38 1.34
C GLN A 4 -4.00 -22.93 1.51
N LYS A 5 -4.93 -22.04 1.91
CA LYS A 5 -4.56 -20.74 2.48
C LYS A 5 -3.78 -21.04 3.74
N THR A 6 -2.47 -20.80 3.72
CA THR A 6 -1.59 -20.94 4.88
C THR A 6 -2.18 -20.19 6.08
N GLU A 7 -2.33 -20.89 7.21
CA GLU A 7 -2.85 -20.41 8.50
C GLU A 7 -1.89 -19.42 9.19
N SER A 8 -1.39 -18.41 8.47
CA SER A 8 -0.70 -17.29 9.10
C SER A 8 -1.75 -16.37 9.74
N PRO A 9 -1.56 -15.92 10.99
CA PRO A 9 -2.45 -14.91 11.55
C PRO A 9 -2.48 -13.69 10.63
N PRO A 10 -3.64 -13.04 10.46
CA PRO A 10 -3.73 -11.86 9.61
C PRO A 10 -2.69 -10.82 10.06
N PRO A 11 -2.01 -10.16 9.10
CA PRO A 11 -0.98 -9.19 9.45
C PRO A 11 -1.57 -8.09 10.33
N THR A 12 -0.78 -7.62 11.29
CA THR A 12 -1.16 -6.48 12.13
C THR A 12 -0.88 -5.20 11.34
N PHE A 13 -1.94 -4.64 10.75
CA PHE A 13 -1.85 -3.39 10.00
C PHE A 13 -1.51 -2.21 10.91
N VAL A 14 -0.63 -1.33 10.43
CA VAL A 14 -0.18 -0.13 11.15
C VAL A 14 -1.22 0.99 11.03
N HIS A 15 -1.91 1.09 9.89
CA HIS A 15 -2.93 2.11 9.64
C HIS A 15 -4.26 1.51 9.17
N PRO A 16 -5.44 2.03 9.61
CA PRO A 16 -6.75 1.57 9.12
C PRO A 16 -6.91 1.46 7.59
N ILE A 17 -6.26 2.34 6.81
CA ILE A 17 -6.35 2.33 5.35
C ILE A 17 -5.71 1.07 4.74
N GLU A 18 -4.72 0.48 5.41
CA GLU A 18 -4.09 -0.77 4.99
C GLU A 18 -5.06 -1.95 5.18
N ALA A 19 -5.74 -2.00 6.33
CA ALA A 19 -6.76 -3.01 6.59
C ALA A 19 -7.93 -2.90 5.61
N GLU A 20 -8.40 -1.68 5.34
CA GLU A 20 -9.43 -1.42 4.32
C GLU A 20 -8.96 -1.92 2.95
N PHE A 21 -7.74 -1.55 2.53
CA PHE A 21 -7.21 -1.94 1.22
C PHE A 21 -7.06 -3.46 1.09
N ALA A 22 -6.58 -4.14 2.13
CA ALA A 22 -6.50 -5.60 2.18
C ALA A 22 -7.88 -6.26 2.01
N GLN A 23 -8.92 -5.76 2.70
CA GLN A 23 -10.28 -6.27 2.56
C GLN A 23 -10.82 -6.11 1.14
N ILE A 24 -10.48 -5.01 0.47
CA ILE A 24 -10.87 -4.77 -0.91
C ILE A 24 -10.16 -5.75 -1.85
N LEU A 25 -8.85 -5.95 -1.69
CA LEU A 25 -8.11 -6.92 -2.49
C LEU A 25 -8.69 -8.33 -2.31
N ASP A 26 -9.00 -8.72 -1.07
CA ASP A 26 -9.65 -10.00 -0.74
C ASP A 26 -11.02 -10.12 -1.41
N TYR A 27 -11.85 -9.08 -1.38
CA TYR A 27 -13.16 -9.05 -2.03
C TYR A 27 -13.06 -9.27 -3.55
N TYR A 28 -12.03 -8.72 -4.19
CA TYR A 28 -11.75 -8.92 -5.61
C TYR A 28 -10.97 -10.19 -5.93
N GLY A 29 -10.57 -10.97 -4.92
CA GLY A 29 -9.74 -12.16 -5.11
C GLY A 29 -8.35 -11.85 -5.69
N ILE A 30 -7.85 -10.63 -5.47
CA ILE A 30 -6.49 -10.23 -5.87
C ILE A 30 -5.54 -10.74 -4.79
N GLU A 31 -4.53 -11.53 -5.16
CA GLU A 31 -3.53 -11.98 -4.19
C GLU A 31 -2.61 -10.81 -3.80
N TRP A 32 -2.24 -10.79 -2.52
CA TRP A 32 -1.44 -9.71 -1.96
C TRP A 32 -0.58 -10.18 -0.80
N GLU A 33 0.51 -9.46 -0.59
CA GLU A 33 1.43 -9.63 0.53
C GLU A 33 1.62 -8.27 1.23
N TYR A 34 1.64 -8.24 2.56
CA TYR A 34 1.82 -7.02 3.36
C TYR A 34 3.28 -6.85 3.78
N GLU A 35 3.85 -5.69 3.46
CA GLU A 35 5.26 -5.33 3.66
C GLU A 35 6.30 -6.44 3.36
N PRO A 36 6.21 -7.21 2.26
CA PRO A 36 7.08 -8.37 2.05
C PRO A 36 8.53 -8.01 1.75
N HIS A 37 8.78 -6.78 1.27
CA HIS A 37 10.08 -6.37 0.75
C HIS A 37 10.48 -5.00 1.28
N THR A 38 11.78 -4.86 1.59
CA THR A 38 12.40 -3.60 1.99
C THR A 38 13.58 -3.30 1.09
N PHE A 39 13.61 -2.08 0.53
CA PHE A 39 14.63 -1.62 -0.41
C PHE A 39 15.54 -0.60 0.27
N ALA A 40 16.84 -0.88 0.29
CA ALA A 40 17.84 0.09 0.74
C ALA A 40 17.99 1.21 -0.30
N LEU A 41 17.97 2.47 0.16
CA LEU A 41 18.01 3.68 -0.67
C LEU A 41 19.27 4.53 -0.46
N ALA A 42 19.91 4.41 0.70
CA ALA A 42 21.16 5.08 1.04
C ALA A 42 21.98 4.23 2.03
N TRP A 43 23.29 4.45 2.00
CA TRP A 43 24.27 3.76 2.84
C TRP A 43 25.28 4.75 3.42
N ASP A 44 25.86 4.43 4.58
CA ASP A 44 27.01 5.15 5.13
C ASP A 44 28.35 4.70 4.49
N ALA A 45 29.46 5.29 4.92
CA ALA A 45 30.80 4.94 4.42
C ALA A 45 31.23 3.49 4.74
N ASN A 46 30.58 2.84 5.71
CA ASN A 46 30.85 1.46 6.10
C ASN A 46 29.91 0.48 5.39
N GLY A 47 29.02 0.96 4.52
CA GLY A 47 28.04 0.14 3.81
C GLY A 47 26.78 -0.21 4.62
N ASN A 48 26.56 0.42 5.78
CA ASN A 48 25.32 0.22 6.55
C ASN A 48 24.17 1.00 5.90
N VAL A 49 22.99 0.38 5.82
CA VAL A 49 21.78 1.05 5.31
C VAL A 49 21.38 2.19 6.24
N THR A 50 21.37 3.41 5.71
CA THR A 50 20.95 4.63 6.45
C THR A 50 19.54 5.07 6.08
N GLU A 51 19.05 4.62 4.92
CA GLU A 51 17.69 4.86 4.49
C GLU A 51 17.15 3.66 3.73
N ALA A 52 15.93 3.25 4.06
CA ALA A 52 15.20 2.22 3.35
C ALA A 52 13.75 2.66 3.04
N PHE A 53 13.12 1.90 2.16
CA PHE A 53 11.74 2.02 1.77
C PHE A 53 11.08 0.65 1.70
N SER A 54 9.98 0.49 2.42
CA SER A 54 9.21 -0.74 2.52
C SER A 54 7.81 -0.40 2.01
N PRO A 55 7.43 -0.84 0.80
CA PRO A 55 6.09 -0.61 0.30
C PRO A 55 5.05 -1.33 1.14
N ASP A 56 3.89 -0.71 1.38
CA ASP A 56 2.83 -1.29 2.21
C ASP A 56 2.34 -2.66 1.68
N PHE A 57 2.20 -2.80 0.35
CA PHE A 57 1.70 -4.03 -0.28
C PHE A 57 2.50 -4.42 -1.53
N TYR A 58 2.49 -5.72 -1.83
CA TYR A 58 2.90 -6.28 -3.12
C TYR A 58 1.76 -7.13 -3.69
N LEU A 59 1.51 -6.97 -5.00
CA LEU A 59 0.53 -7.75 -5.76
C LEU A 59 1.30 -8.64 -6.76
N PRO A 60 1.49 -9.94 -6.46
CA PRO A 60 2.37 -10.81 -7.22
C PRO A 60 1.97 -10.99 -8.69
N GLN A 61 0.68 -11.11 -8.99
CA GLN A 61 0.19 -11.32 -10.36
C GLN A 61 0.47 -10.14 -11.29
N GLN A 62 0.57 -8.93 -10.73
CA GLN A 62 0.82 -7.70 -11.46
C GLN A 62 2.26 -7.21 -11.30
N GLU A 63 3.07 -7.94 -10.53
CA GLU A 63 4.43 -7.55 -10.12
C GLU A 63 4.46 -6.09 -9.61
N LEU A 64 3.44 -5.70 -8.83
CA LEU A 64 3.18 -4.31 -8.47
C LEU A 64 3.32 -4.09 -6.98
N TYR A 65 4.16 -3.13 -6.61
CA TYR A 65 4.21 -2.58 -5.27
C TYR A 65 3.21 -1.43 -5.12
N VAL A 66 2.49 -1.42 -4.01
CA VAL A 66 1.52 -0.40 -3.68
C VAL A 66 1.93 0.26 -2.37
N GLU A 67 1.98 1.58 -2.41
CA GLU A 67 2.18 2.42 -1.25
C GLU A 67 0.91 3.24 -1.03
N LEU A 68 0.30 3.13 0.15
CA LEU A 68 -0.86 3.90 0.55
C LEU A 68 -0.42 5.23 1.14
N THR A 69 -1.23 6.27 0.94
CA THR A 69 -0.99 7.56 1.58
C THR A 69 -2.29 8.24 1.98
N THR A 70 -2.33 8.68 3.24
CA THR A 70 -3.39 9.55 3.76
C THR A 70 -3.02 11.03 3.63
N MET A 71 -1.81 11.35 3.15
CA MET A 71 -1.09 12.51 3.67
C MET A 71 -1.44 13.87 3.04
N ARG A 72 -1.70 14.80 3.96
CA ARG A 72 -1.70 16.25 3.79
C ARG A 72 -0.34 16.75 3.21
N PRO A 73 -0.30 17.88 2.48
CA PRO A 73 0.82 18.27 1.60
C PRO A 73 2.25 18.23 2.17
N LYS A 74 2.43 18.39 3.50
CA LYS A 74 3.75 18.57 4.14
C LYS A 74 4.61 17.30 4.23
N LEU A 75 4.02 16.10 4.15
CA LEU A 75 4.75 14.83 4.26
C LEU A 75 5.07 14.19 2.88
N ILE A 76 4.55 14.77 1.80
CA ILE A 76 4.74 14.31 0.43
C ILE A 76 6.20 14.42 -0.01
N THR A 77 6.94 15.42 0.47
CA THR A 77 8.31 15.68 -0.02
C THR A 77 9.27 14.54 0.28
N ASN A 78 9.27 14.02 1.52
CA ASN A 78 10.15 12.92 1.91
C ASN A 78 9.75 11.61 1.21
N LYS A 79 8.44 11.32 1.14
CA LYS A 79 7.92 10.14 0.47
C LYS A 79 8.23 10.16 -1.04
N ASN A 80 8.04 11.30 -1.69
CA ASN A 80 8.41 11.48 -3.10
C ASN A 80 9.92 11.44 -3.34
N ARG A 81 10.75 11.87 -2.38
CA ARG A 81 12.20 11.73 -2.48
C ARG A 81 12.60 10.26 -2.43
N LYS A 82 12.07 9.50 -1.47
CA LYS A 82 12.31 8.05 -1.37
C LYS A 82 11.83 7.30 -2.62
N LEU A 83 10.63 7.59 -3.11
CA LEU A 83 10.09 6.98 -4.34
C LEU A 83 10.91 7.34 -5.59
N ARG A 84 11.42 8.57 -5.69
CA ARG A 84 12.35 8.93 -6.77
C ARG A 84 13.65 8.13 -6.67
N ARG A 85 14.23 8.06 -5.47
CA ARG A 85 15.45 7.30 -5.22
C ARG A 85 15.29 5.80 -5.48
N LEU A 86 14.14 5.23 -5.10
CA LEU A 86 13.79 3.84 -5.41
C LEU A 86 13.78 3.60 -6.92
N ARG A 87 13.15 4.48 -7.71
CA ARG A 87 13.11 4.35 -9.17
C ARG A 87 14.48 4.53 -9.84
N GLU A 88 15.36 5.35 -9.26
CA GLU A 88 16.74 5.49 -9.73
C GLU A 88 17.56 4.22 -9.48
N LEU A 89 17.45 3.62 -8.29
CA LEU A 89 18.24 2.46 -7.89
C LEU A 89 17.67 1.13 -8.40
N TYR A 90 16.34 1.04 -8.49
CA TYR A 90 15.60 -0.16 -8.85
C TYR A 90 14.59 0.14 -9.96
N PRO A 91 15.05 0.43 -11.19
CA PRO A 91 14.19 0.87 -12.30
C PRO A 91 13.21 -0.22 -12.77
N HIS A 92 13.45 -1.48 -12.43
CA HIS A 92 12.58 -2.61 -12.76
C HIS A 92 11.41 -2.77 -11.78
N ILE A 93 11.42 -2.06 -10.64
CA ILE A 93 10.37 -2.16 -9.63
C ILE A 93 9.19 -1.29 -10.05
N ASN A 94 8.05 -1.93 -10.32
CA ASN A 94 6.79 -1.26 -10.59
C ASN A 94 6.14 -0.86 -9.26
N ILE A 95 6.01 0.44 -9.01
CA ILE A 95 5.44 0.96 -7.76
C ILE A 95 4.48 2.12 -8.00
N LYS A 96 3.31 2.04 -7.35
CA LYS A 96 2.26 3.06 -7.37
C LYS A 96 1.94 3.58 -5.98
N LEU A 97 1.73 4.89 -5.91
CA LEU A 97 1.27 5.58 -4.71
C LEU A 97 -0.23 5.82 -4.84
N PHE A 98 -1.03 5.33 -3.90
CA PHE A 98 -2.48 5.49 -3.88
C PHE A 98 -2.92 6.34 -2.70
N LYS A 99 -3.69 7.40 -2.96
CA LYS A 99 -4.41 8.13 -1.92
C LYS A 99 -5.71 7.41 -1.56
N ARG A 100 -6.25 7.69 -0.37
CA ARG A 100 -7.60 7.23 0.00
C ARG A 100 -8.68 7.62 -1.03
N SER A 101 -8.58 8.82 -1.61
CA SER A 101 -9.47 9.26 -2.69
C SER A 101 -9.31 8.39 -3.93
N ASP A 102 -8.07 8.05 -4.30
CA ASP A 102 -7.78 7.26 -5.49
C ASP A 102 -8.32 5.84 -5.35
N LEU A 103 -8.24 5.27 -4.13
CA LEU A 103 -8.87 3.98 -3.80
C LEU A 103 -10.39 4.06 -3.98
N ARG A 104 -11.03 5.05 -3.37
CA ARG A 104 -12.49 5.24 -3.47
C ARG A 104 -12.93 5.43 -4.93
N ASP A 105 -12.23 6.29 -5.68
CA ASP A 105 -12.57 6.61 -7.06
C ASP A 105 -12.31 5.41 -7.99
N MET A 106 -11.28 4.60 -7.72
CA MET A 106 -11.04 3.31 -8.38
C MET A 106 -12.24 2.38 -8.16
N MET A 107 -12.73 2.27 -6.93
CA MET A 107 -13.88 1.43 -6.63
C MET A 107 -15.15 1.90 -7.33
N LEU A 108 -15.46 3.20 -7.26
CA LEU A 108 -16.62 3.75 -7.97
C LEU A 108 -16.54 3.50 -9.49
N LYS A 109 -15.34 3.55 -10.07
CA LYS A 109 -15.13 3.41 -11.52
C LYS A 109 -15.23 1.96 -12.03
N TYR A 110 -14.82 0.98 -11.24
CA TYR A 110 -14.79 -0.43 -11.67
C TYR A 110 -16.04 -1.24 -11.26
N GLY A 111 -17.14 -0.56 -10.90
CA GLY A 111 -18.43 -1.22 -10.62
C GLY A 111 -18.45 -1.96 -9.30
N VAL A 112 -17.69 -1.45 -8.32
CA VAL A 112 -17.57 -2.02 -6.98
C VAL A 112 -18.83 -1.70 -6.18
N ASP A 113 -19.45 -2.74 -5.60
CA ASP A 113 -20.71 -2.71 -4.84
C ASP A 113 -20.73 -1.59 -3.77
N GLU A 114 -21.89 -1.02 -3.47
CA GLU A 114 -22.06 0.04 -2.45
C GLU A 114 -21.45 -0.36 -1.09
N HIS A 115 -21.40 -1.66 -0.83
CA HIS A 115 -20.74 -2.26 0.33
C HIS A 115 -19.25 -1.93 0.43
N ALA A 116 -18.49 -2.02 -0.67
CA ALA A 116 -17.06 -1.73 -0.66
C ALA A 116 -16.77 -0.22 -0.67
N VAL A 117 -17.67 0.61 -1.21
CA VAL A 117 -17.63 2.07 -1.04
C VAL A 117 -17.84 2.45 0.44
N THR A 118 -18.76 1.75 1.12
CA THR A 118 -19.05 1.96 2.55
C THR A 118 -17.84 1.61 3.43
N LEU A 119 -17.09 0.56 3.11
CA LEU A 119 -15.85 0.18 3.81
C LEU A 119 -14.79 1.29 3.77
N VAL A 120 -14.65 2.00 2.64
CA VAL A 120 -13.69 3.10 2.50
C VAL A 120 -14.20 4.42 3.10
N GLY A 121 -15.52 4.60 3.14
CA GLY A 121 -16.18 5.87 3.49
C GLY A 121 -16.42 6.13 4.98
N THR A 122 -16.34 5.12 5.85
CA THR A 122 -16.89 5.21 7.22
C THR A 122 -15.99 5.90 8.26
N ASP A 123 -14.69 6.08 8.00
CA ASP A 123 -13.76 6.67 8.99
C ASP A 123 -13.41 8.16 8.77
N ALA A 124 -13.95 8.81 7.74
CA ALA A 124 -13.70 10.23 7.48
C ALA A 124 -14.55 11.19 8.34
N GLN A 125 -15.43 10.68 9.21
CA GLN A 125 -16.38 11.50 9.97
C GLN A 125 -16.38 11.22 11.48
N LYS A 126 -15.20 11.07 12.10
CA LYS A 126 -15.05 11.23 13.55
C LYS A 126 -13.78 12.00 13.86
N ASN A 127 -13.83 13.32 13.68
CA ASN A 127 -13.02 14.30 14.41
C ASN A 127 -13.57 15.69 14.05
N GLY A 128 -14.66 16.05 14.72
CA GLY A 128 -15.39 17.29 14.53
C GLY A 128 -16.47 17.42 15.60
N SER A 129 -16.07 17.44 16.86
CA SER A 129 -16.83 17.97 18.00
C SER A 129 -15.84 18.49 19.02
#